data_AF-A0A7R6XXE4-F1
#
_entry.id   AF-A0A7R6XXE4-F1
#
_cell.length_a   1.000
_cell.length_b   1.000
_cell.length_c   1.000
_cell.angle_alpha   90.00
_cell.angle_beta   90.00
_cell.angle_gamma   90.00
#
_symmetry.space_group_name_H-M   'P 1'
#
loop_
_entity.id
_entity.type
_entity.pdbx_description
1 polymer ?
#
loop_
_entity_poly.entity_id
_entity_poly.type
_entity_poly.pdbx_seq_one_letter_code
_entity_poly.pdbx_strand_id
1 'polypeptide(L)' 'MGHSLYDPTASDRRAWNAGKKVGTKRPLKPRLDDFRPPCPCCGGPMIVIEVFEHCRQSRGPPGARTTNRETAP' A
#
# COMPACT_ATOMS: atom_id res chain seq x y z
N MET A 1 -13.51 17.27 -4.91
CA MET A 1 -12.36 16.50 -4.38
C MET A 1 -11.63 17.43 -3.42
N GLY A 2 -12.05 17.46 -2.15
CA GLY A 2 -11.64 18.49 -1.20
C GLY A 2 -10.30 18.17 -0.56
N HIS A 3 -9.36 19.11 -0.64
CA HIS A 3 -8.21 19.13 0.25
C HIS A 3 -8.76 19.28 1.68
N SER A 4 -8.35 18.41 2.60
CA SER A 4 -8.81 18.47 3.98
C SER A 4 -8.49 19.85 4.56
N LEU A 5 -9.52 20.60 4.96
CA LEU A 5 -9.45 21.97 5.51
C LEU A 5 -8.56 22.10 6.77
N TYR A 6 -8.06 21.00 7.32
CA TYR A 6 -7.37 20.98 8.62
C TYR A 6 -5.84 21.09 8.54
N ASP A 7 -5.24 20.99 7.36
CA ASP A 7 -3.79 21.19 7.20
C ASP A 7 -3.53 22.36 6.22
N PRO A 8 -3.32 23.59 6.71
CA PRO A 8 -3.09 24.75 5.86
C PRO A 8 -1.81 24.64 5.01
N THR A 9 -0.92 23.69 5.33
CA THR A 9 0.30 23.41 4.54
C THR A 9 0.10 22.30 3.51
N ALA A 10 -1.08 21.65 3.46
CA ALA A 10 -1.34 20.54 2.55
C ALA A 10 -1.18 20.91 1.08
N SER A 11 -1.50 22.16 0.72
CA SER A 11 -1.34 22.67 -0.65
C SER A 11 0.13 22.92 -1.02
N ASP A 12 0.97 23.28 -0.04
CA ASP A 12 2.41 23.57 -0.25
C ASP A 12 3.28 22.32 -0.20
N ARG A 13 2.75 21.20 0.29
CA ARG A 13 3.48 19.93 0.27
C ARG A 13 3.59 19.41 -1.14
N ARG A 14 4.82 19.38 -1.65
CA ARG A 14 5.15 18.61 -2.84
C ARG A 14 4.78 17.15 -2.62
N ALA A 15 4.06 16.56 -3.58
CA ALA A 15 3.82 15.13 -3.59
C ALA A 15 5.17 14.39 -3.49
N TRP A 16 5.23 13.33 -2.68
CA TRP A 16 6.45 12.55 -2.42
C TRP A 16 7.20 12.11 -3.70
N ASN A 17 6.47 11.92 -4.81
CA ASN A 17 7.02 11.51 -6.10
C ASN A 17 7.07 12.64 -7.14
N ALA A 18 6.87 13.90 -6.76
CA ALA A 18 6.84 15.03 -7.69
C ALA A 18 8.18 15.14 -8.45
N GLY A 19 8.12 15.01 -9.78
CA GLY A 19 9.28 15.07 -10.67
C GLY A 19 10.00 13.73 -10.93
N LYS A 20 9.64 12.65 -10.24
CA LYS A 20 10.27 11.33 -10.45
C LYS A 20 9.53 10.55 -11.55
N LYS A 21 10.01 10.65 -12.80
CA LYS A 21 9.58 9.72 -13.87
C LYS A 21 10.16 8.34 -13.57
N VAL A 22 9.35 7.43 -13.05
CA VAL A 22 9.72 6.03 -12.96
C VAL A 22 9.63 5.47 -14.38
N GLY A 23 10.78 5.18 -15.00
CA GLY A 23 10.82 4.57 -16.34
C GLY A 23 10.04 3.26 -16.41
N THR A 24 9.99 2.65 -17.59
CA THR A 24 9.32 1.35 -17.79
C THR A 24 9.82 0.34 -16.76
N LYS A 25 8.89 -0.22 -15.98
CA LYS A 25 9.20 -1.24 -14.98
C LYS A 25 9.74 -2.45 -15.73
N ARG A 26 11.04 -2.75 -15.56
CA ARG A 26 11.60 -4.01 -16.07
C ARG A 26 10.96 -5.16 -15.29
N PRO A 27 10.49 -6.22 -15.96
CA PRO A 27 10.02 -7.41 -15.26
C PRO A 27 11.14 -7.99 -14.41
N LEU A 28 10.84 -8.28 -13.15
CA LEU A 28 11.72 -9.11 -12.34
C LEU A 28 11.66 -10.54 -12.92
N LYS A 29 12.82 -11.17 -13.11
CA LYS A 29 12.89 -12.58 -13.50
C LYS A 29 12.46 -13.41 -12.28
N PRO A 30 11.35 -14.16 -12.33
CA PRO A 30 10.93 -15.01 -11.21
C PRO A 30 11.99 -16.08 -10.96
N ARG A 31 12.25 -16.42 -9.69
CA ARG A 31 13.00 -17.65 -9.39
C ARG A 31 12.05 -18.85 -9.56
N LEU A 32 12.62 -20.02 -9.84
CA LEU A 32 11.87 -21.24 -10.16
C LEU A 32 10.92 -21.69 -9.02
N ASP A 33 11.10 -21.17 -7.80
CA ASP A 33 10.28 -21.49 -6.63
C ASP A 33 9.11 -20.51 -6.39
N ASP A 34 8.97 -19.47 -7.22
CA ASP A 34 7.97 -18.39 -7.07
C ASP A 34 6.68 -18.63 -7.88
N PHE A 35 6.41 -19.85 -8.38
CA PHE A 35 5.24 -20.14 -9.22
C PHE A 35 3.94 -20.17 -8.41
N ARG A 36 3.46 -18.99 -8.02
CA ARG A 36 2.04 -18.76 -7.77
C ARG A 36 1.28 -18.96 -9.10
N PRO A 37 0.06 -19.52 -9.08
CA PRO A 37 -0.78 -19.56 -10.27
C PRO A 37 -0.99 -18.12 -10.81
N PRO A 38 -1.07 -17.96 -12.14
CA PRO A 38 -1.24 -16.64 -12.76
C PRO A 38 -2.55 -15.98 -12.32
N CYS A 39 -2.68 -14.64 -12.46
CA CYS A 39 -3.93 -13.97 -12.07
C CYS A 39 -5.12 -14.61 -12.80
N PRO A 40 -6.16 -15.07 -12.10
CA PRO A 40 -7.36 -15.60 -12.75
C PRO A 40 -8.10 -14.55 -13.60
N CYS A 41 -7.79 -13.27 -13.38
CA CYS A 41 -8.37 -12.13 -14.07
C CYS A 41 -7.76 -11.83 -15.45
N CYS A 42 -6.45 -12.01 -15.60
CA CYS A 42 -5.71 -11.51 -16.77
C CYS A 42 -4.54 -12.38 -17.21
N GLY A 43 -4.31 -13.52 -16.53
CA GLY A 43 -3.17 -14.41 -16.80
C GLY A 43 -1.81 -13.81 -16.44
N GLY A 44 -1.77 -12.63 -15.82
CA GLY A 44 -0.52 -11.95 -15.48
C GLY A 44 0.31 -12.72 -14.43
N PRO A 45 1.64 -12.57 -14.44
CA PRO A 45 2.51 -13.25 -13.50
C PRO A 45 2.33 -12.69 -12.08
N MET A 46 2.23 -13.59 -11.10
CA MET A 46 2.37 -13.24 -9.68
C MET A 46 3.78 -13.59 -9.22
N ILE A 47 4.45 -12.64 -8.56
CA ILE A 47 5.80 -12.83 -7.99
C ILE A 47 5.80 -12.45 -6.51
N VAL A 48 6.54 -13.21 -5.69
CA VAL A 48 6.86 -12.80 -4.32
C VAL A 48 8.08 -11.90 -4.40
N ILE A 49 7.95 -10.64 -3.98
CA ILE A 49 9.05 -9.66 -4.09
C ILE A 49 10.06 -9.89 -2.97
N GLU A 50 9.59 -10.21 -1.78
CA GLU A 50 10.39 -10.50 -0.59
C GLU A 50 9.50 -11.18 0.46
N VAL A 51 10.05 -12.10 1.23
CA VAL A 51 9.37 -12.70 2.39
C VAL A 51 10.01 -12.12 3.64
N PHE A 52 9.22 -11.40 4.43
CA PHE A 52 9.68 -10.80 5.69
C PHE A 52 9.26 -11.65 6.88
N GLU A 53 10.13 -11.80 7.87
CA GLU A 53 9.73 -12.31 9.17
C GLU A 53 8.72 -11.36 9.82
N HIS A 54 7.77 -11.94 10.53
CA HIS A 54 6.66 -11.23 11.13
C HIS A 54 7.17 -10.36 12.31
N CYS A 55 7.49 -9.10 12.05
CA CYS A 55 8.17 -8.22 13.01
C CYS A 55 7.36 -7.94 14.30
N ARG A 56 6.02 -8.02 14.24
CA ARG A 56 5.11 -7.96 15.41
C ARG A 56 3.77 -8.59 15.08
N GLN A 57 3.17 -9.31 16.03
CA GLN A 57 1.87 -9.97 15.86
C GLN A 57 0.88 -9.10 15.08
N SER A 58 0.20 -9.71 14.10
CA SER A 58 -0.87 -9.07 13.34
C SER A 58 -1.81 -8.40 14.32
N ARG A 59 -2.09 -7.11 14.12
CA ARG A 59 -3.06 -6.42 14.96
C ARG A 59 -4.34 -7.25 14.96
N GLY A 60 -4.79 -7.65 16.16
CA GLY A 60 -6.12 -8.22 16.31
C GLY A 60 -7.18 -7.24 15.77
N PRO A 61 -8.39 -7.72 15.49
CA PRO A 61 -9.49 -6.82 15.16
C PRO A 61 -9.54 -5.69 16.20
N PRO A 62 -9.82 -4.44 15.79
CA PRO A 62 -9.96 -3.36 16.76
C PRO A 62 -10.95 -3.83 17.83
N GLY A 63 -10.52 -3.81 19.09
CA GLY A 63 -11.41 -4.09 20.22
C GLY A 63 -12.62 -3.16 20.17
N ALA A 64 -13.72 -3.60 20.80
CA ALA A 64 -15.06 -2.97 20.85
C ALA A 64 -15.13 -1.58 20.25
N ARG A 65 -15.93 -1.40 19.17
CA ARG A 65 -16.17 -0.15 18.41
C ARG A 65 -15.63 1.07 19.17
N THR A 66 -14.35 1.38 18.98
CA THR A 66 -13.82 2.65 19.45
C THR A 66 -14.69 3.70 18.78
N THR A 67 -15.33 4.55 19.56
CA THR A 67 -16.06 5.70 19.02
C THR A 67 -15.12 6.37 18.04
N ASN A 68 -15.53 6.49 16.78
CA ASN A 68 -14.83 7.35 15.84
C ASN A 68 -14.66 8.71 16.55
N ARG A 69 -13.50 9.36 16.42
CA ARG A 69 -13.24 10.69 16.98
C ARG A 69 -14.35 11.70 16.61
N GLU A 70 -15.09 11.42 15.55
CA GLU A 70 -16.30 12.12 15.09
C GLU A 70 -17.51 12.06 16.06
N THR A 71 -17.50 11.18 17.06
CA THR A 71 -18.61 10.99 18.02
C THR A 71 -18.15 11.07 19.49
N ALA A 72 -17.08 11.81 19.77
CA ALA A 72 -16.73 12.22 21.13
C ALA A 72 -17.38 13.61 21.41
N PRO A 73 -17.97 13.84 22.59
CA PRO A 73 -18.57 15.13 22.95
C PRO A 73 -17.55 16.27 23.02
#